data_AF-A0A3S0ZI82-F1
#
_entry.id   AF-A0A3S0ZI82-F1
#
_cell.length_a   1.000
_cell.length_b   1.000
_cell.length_c   1.000
_cell.angle_alpha   90.00
_cell.angle_beta   90.00
_cell.angle_gamma   90.00
#
_symmetry.space_group_name_H-M   'P 1'
#
loop_
_entity.id
_entity.type
_entity.pdbx_description
1 polymer ?
#
loop_
_entity_poly.entity_id
_entity_poly.type
_entity_poly.pdbx_seq_one_letter_code
_entity_poly.pdbx_strand_id
1 'polypeptide(L)'
;MTSANYDRFAMAMSGEITQQLEKAVTKTVFNRLGGLQFDRELRALVGYMSSVTTWTVRDKFARLTQMATILNLERVSEIMDYWGQNSGPLTWRLTPTEVRQILALRIDFRNEDIKRLKL
;
A
#
# COMPACT_ATOMS: atom_id res chain seq x y z
N MET A 1 -19.78 15.68 20.30
CA MET A 1 -19.17 16.39 19.14
C MET A 1 -20.24 16.63 18.09
N THR A 2 -20.20 17.74 17.36
CA THR A 2 -21.07 17.92 16.17
C THR A 2 -20.59 16.99 15.04
N SER A 3 -21.50 16.63 14.11
CA SER A 3 -21.15 15.77 12.96
C SER A 3 -19.95 16.31 12.19
N ALA A 4 -19.96 17.62 11.89
CA ALA A 4 -18.87 18.25 11.14
C ALA A 4 -17.51 18.19 11.86
N ASN A 5 -17.49 18.30 13.20
CA ASN A 5 -16.25 18.17 13.97
C ASN A 5 -15.76 16.72 14.01
N TYR A 6 -16.69 15.76 14.05
CA TYR A 6 -16.36 14.34 13.97
C TYR A 6 -15.78 13.97 12.60
N ASP A 7 -16.38 14.42 11.51
CA ASP A 7 -15.89 14.14 10.17
C ASP A 7 -14.47 14.70 9.95
N ARG A 8 -14.20 15.92 10.42
CA ARG A 8 -12.86 16.54 10.38
C ARG A 8 -11.84 15.75 11.20
N PHE A 9 -12.23 15.36 12.41
CA PHE A 9 -11.39 14.55 13.29
C PHE A 9 -11.05 13.19 12.67
N ALA A 10 -12.06 12.49 12.13
CA ALA A 10 -11.88 11.21 11.46
C ALA A 10 -10.98 11.32 10.22
N MET A 11 -11.08 12.43 9.48
CA MET A 11 -10.19 12.71 8.34
C MET A 11 -8.74 12.93 8.75
N ALA A 12 -8.51 13.72 9.80
CA ALA A 12 -7.17 13.94 10.34
C ALA A 12 -6.57 12.62 10.87
N MET A 13 -7.35 11.86 11.64
CA MET A 13 -6.94 10.56 12.17
C MET A 13 -6.61 9.57 11.04
N SER A 14 -7.45 9.48 10.00
CA SER A 14 -7.18 8.61 8.85
C SER A 14 -5.84 8.94 8.20
N GLY A 15 -5.54 10.23 8.00
CA GLY A 15 -4.27 10.68 7.44
C GLY A 15 -3.06 10.33 8.32
N GLU A 16 -3.19 10.49 9.64
CA GLU A 16 -2.13 10.13 10.58
C GLU A 16 -1.88 8.62 10.58
N ILE A 17 -2.95 7.81 10.65
CA ILE A 17 -2.85 6.34 10.61
C ILE A 17 -2.14 5.88 9.34
N THR A 18 -2.53 6.40 8.17
CA THR A 18 -1.90 5.96 6.92
C THR A 18 -0.43 6.37 6.84
N GLN A 19 -0.10 7.58 7.30
CA GLN A 19 1.29 8.04 7.33
C GLN A 19 2.16 7.19 8.26
N GLN A 20 1.69 6.88 9.47
CA GLN A 20 2.46 6.08 10.42
C GLN A 20 2.60 4.63 9.95
N LEU A 21 1.54 4.06 9.38
CA LEU A 21 1.59 2.71 8.85
C LEU A 21 2.55 2.61 7.65
N GLU A 22 2.56 3.59 6.75
CA GLU A 22 3.51 3.62 5.63
C GLU A 22 4.98 3.67 6.12
N LYS A 23 5.27 4.49 7.14
CA LYS A 23 6.59 4.53 7.79
C LYS A 23 6.97 3.22 8.47
N ALA A 24 6.00 2.50 9.05
CA ALA A 24 6.25 1.20 9.69
C ALA A 24 6.51 0.11 8.64
N VAL A 25 5.70 0.06 7.58
CA VAL A 25 5.84 -0.90 6.49
C VAL A 25 7.21 -0.76 5.82
N THR A 26 7.66 0.46 5.52
CA THR A 26 8.97 0.73 4.90
C THR A 26 10.18 0.32 5.74
N LYS A 27 9.98 0.01 7.02
CA LYS A 27 11.02 -0.51 7.94
C LYS A 27 10.83 -2.00 8.28
N THR A 28 9.78 -2.61 7.74
CA THR A 28 9.43 -4.00 8.00
C THR A 28 9.92 -4.89 6.86
N VAL A 29 10.38 -6.08 7.23
CA VAL A 29 10.88 -7.08 6.31
C VAL A 29 9.83 -8.16 6.13
N PHE A 30 9.52 -8.52 4.88
CA PHE A 30 8.44 -9.43 4.53
C PHE A 30 8.94 -10.67 3.79
N ASN A 31 8.18 -11.76 3.91
CA ASN A 31 8.17 -12.85 2.95
C ASN A 31 6.75 -12.94 2.34
N ARG A 32 6.47 -13.93 1.47
CA ARG A 32 5.15 -14.06 0.82
C ARG A 32 3.98 -14.15 1.79
N LEU A 33 4.13 -14.88 2.89
CA LEU A 33 3.08 -15.04 3.91
C LEU A 33 2.92 -13.77 4.75
N GLY A 34 4.02 -13.07 5.06
CA GLY A 34 3.98 -11.77 5.72
C GLY A 34 3.27 -10.70 4.87
N GLY A 35 3.49 -10.70 3.56
CA GLY A 35 2.75 -9.84 2.63
C GLY A 35 1.25 -10.12 2.63
N LEU A 36 0.87 -11.40 2.69
CA LEU A 36 -0.54 -11.82 2.78
C LEU A 36 -1.19 -11.37 4.09
N GLN A 37 -0.47 -11.51 5.21
CA GLN A 37 -0.93 -11.06 6.52
C GLN A 37 -1.13 -9.55 6.54
N PHE A 38 -0.17 -8.78 6.01
CA PHE A 38 -0.28 -7.33 5.93
C PHE A 38 -1.51 -6.88 5.11
N ASP A 39 -1.76 -7.50 3.96
CA ASP A 39 -2.91 -7.18 3.12
C ASP A 39 -4.24 -7.49 3.83
N ARG A 40 -4.32 -8.61 4.57
CA ARG A 40 -5.48 -8.91 5.41
C ARG A 40 -5.71 -7.84 6.48
N GLU A 41 -4.66 -7.44 7.19
CA GLU A 41 -4.74 -6.41 8.24
C GLU A 41 -5.11 -5.04 7.66
N LEU A 42 -4.53 -4.66 6.53
CA LEU A 42 -4.84 -3.42 5.83
C LEU A 42 -6.31 -3.40 5.38
N ARG A 43 -6.82 -4.51 4.81
CA ARG A 43 -8.23 -4.60 4.41
C ARG A 43 -9.17 -4.50 5.61
N ALA A 44 -8.83 -5.12 6.74
CA ALA A 44 -9.61 -5.00 7.97
C ALA A 44 -9.63 -3.56 8.49
N LEU A 45 -8.48 -2.88 8.50
CA LEU A 45 -8.36 -1.48 8.90
C LEU A 45 -9.16 -0.54 8.00
N VAL A 46 -9.04 -0.69 6.67
CA VAL A 46 -9.81 0.10 5.70
C VAL A 46 -11.31 -0.14 5.87
N GLY A 47 -11.72 -1.38 6.11
CA GLY A 47 -13.12 -1.73 6.39
C GLY A 47 -13.65 -1.04 7.64
N TYR A 48 -12.89 -1.08 8.74
CA TYR A 48 -13.25 -0.38 9.98
C TYR A 48 -13.36 1.13 9.75
N MET A 49 -12.34 1.75 9.14
CA MET A 49 -12.35 3.19 8.86
C MET A 49 -13.54 3.59 7.99
N SER A 50 -13.86 2.79 6.97
CA SER A 50 -15.04 3.03 6.11
C SER A 50 -16.36 2.93 6.88
N SER A 51 -16.44 2.10 7.93
CA SER A 51 -17.66 1.95 8.74
C SER A 51 -17.90 3.09 9.72
N VAL A 52 -16.84 3.79 10.13
CA VAL A 52 -16.91 4.88 11.10
C VAL A 52 -16.92 6.26 10.45
N THR A 53 -16.77 6.36 9.12
CA THR A 53 -16.81 7.62 8.38
C THR A 53 -17.91 7.64 7.34
N THR A 54 -18.47 8.83 7.06
CA THR A 54 -19.51 9.02 6.03
C THR A 54 -18.96 9.21 4.61
N TRP A 55 -17.65 9.45 4.47
CA TRP A 55 -16.97 9.72 3.21
C TRP A 55 -16.01 8.59 2.83
N THR A 56 -15.57 8.57 1.57
CA THR A 56 -14.69 7.51 1.05
C THR A 56 -13.25 7.65 1.55
N VAL A 57 -12.78 6.68 2.35
CA VAL A 57 -11.39 6.66 2.84
C VAL A 57 -10.40 6.09 1.82
N ARG A 58 -10.87 5.48 0.71
CA ARG A 58 -10.02 4.74 -0.24
C ARG A 58 -8.84 5.54 -0.75
N ASP A 59 -9.05 6.83 -1.02
CA ASP A 59 -8.01 7.73 -1.52
C ASP A 59 -6.83 7.84 -0.53
N LYS A 60 -7.13 7.91 0.78
CA LYS A 60 -6.13 8.02 1.85
C LYS A 60 -5.29 6.76 1.99
N PHE A 61 -5.86 5.60 1.70
CA PHE A 61 -5.20 4.30 1.80
C PHE A 61 -4.57 3.81 0.49
N ALA A 62 -4.75 4.54 -0.62
CA ALA A 62 -4.34 4.09 -1.94
C ALA A 62 -2.86 3.71 -2.05
N ARG A 63 -1.96 4.47 -1.42
CA ARG A 63 -0.51 4.14 -1.38
C ARG A 63 -0.26 2.82 -0.64
N LEU A 64 -0.83 2.65 0.55
CA LEU A 64 -0.72 1.41 1.33
C LEU A 64 -1.30 0.21 0.58
N THR A 65 -2.43 0.38 -0.11
CA THR A 65 -3.02 -0.69 -0.94
C THR A 65 -2.08 -1.08 -2.07
N GLN A 66 -1.45 -0.11 -2.73
CA GLN A 66 -0.45 -0.38 -3.77
C GLN A 66 0.80 -1.08 -3.21
N MET A 67 1.26 -0.70 -2.01
CA MET A 67 2.34 -1.40 -1.31
C MET A 67 1.94 -2.85 -0.99
N ALA A 68 0.71 -3.08 -0.53
CA ALA A 68 0.18 -4.42 -0.26
C ALA A 68 0.14 -5.29 -1.53
N THR A 69 -0.24 -4.72 -2.67
CA THR A 69 -0.18 -5.40 -3.97
C THR A 69 1.25 -5.85 -4.29
N ILE A 70 2.24 -4.95 -4.17
CA ILE A 70 3.66 -5.27 -4.43
C ILE A 70 4.16 -6.37 -3.47
N LEU A 71 3.82 -6.27 -2.19
CA LEU A 71 4.25 -7.23 -1.18
C LEU A 71 3.60 -8.61 -1.35
N ASN A 72 2.51 -8.72 -2.11
CA ASN A 72 1.81 -9.98 -2.41
C ASN A 72 2.21 -10.64 -3.72
N LEU A 73 3.07 -10.01 -4.53
CA LEU A 73 3.57 -10.61 -5.76
C LEU A 73 4.29 -11.94 -5.45
N GLU A 74 4.17 -12.89 -6.36
CA GLU A 74 4.88 -14.17 -6.31
C GLU A 74 6.32 -14.00 -6.77
N ARG A 75 6.57 -13.11 -7.74
CA ARG A 75 7.90 -12.86 -8.32
C ARG A 75 8.10 -11.39 -8.67
N VAL A 76 9.36 -10.95 -8.69
CA VAL A 76 9.71 -9.54 -8.99
C VAL A 76 9.17 -9.05 -10.33
N SER A 77 9.20 -9.89 -11.37
CA SER A 77 8.76 -9.51 -12.72
C SER A 77 7.26 -9.27 -12.85
N GLU A 78 6.45 -9.83 -11.96
CA GLU A 78 4.98 -9.74 -11.97
C GLU A 78 4.51 -8.29 -11.81
N ILE A 79 5.32 -7.40 -11.24
CA ILE A 79 5.00 -5.97 -11.18
C ILE A 79 4.75 -5.36 -12.57
N MET A 80 5.39 -5.90 -13.61
CA MET A 80 5.24 -5.42 -14.99
C MET A 80 3.85 -5.70 -15.55
N ASP A 81 3.10 -6.64 -14.98
CA ASP A 81 1.72 -6.93 -15.36
C ASP A 81 0.75 -5.85 -14.85
N TYR A 82 1.20 -5.02 -13.91
CA TYR A 82 0.42 -3.93 -13.32
C TYR A 82 1.00 -2.54 -13.60
N TRP A 83 2.15 -2.44 -14.28
CA TRP A 83 2.89 -1.19 -14.43
C TRP A 83 2.83 -0.62 -15.85
N GLY A 84 2.96 0.70 -15.97
CA GLY A 84 2.97 1.40 -17.26
C GLY A 84 1.70 1.16 -18.07
N GLN A 85 1.84 0.73 -19.33
CA GLN A 85 0.72 0.44 -20.22
C GLN A 85 -0.18 -0.71 -19.72
N ASN A 86 0.34 -1.58 -18.86
CA ASN A 86 -0.41 -2.72 -18.31
C ASN A 86 -1.19 -2.35 -17.03
N SER A 87 -1.08 -1.11 -16.54
CA SER A 87 -1.77 -0.67 -15.31
C SER A 87 -3.30 -0.67 -15.41
N GLY A 88 -3.86 -0.71 -16.63
CA GLY A 88 -5.30 -0.67 -16.84
C GLY A 88 -5.93 0.56 -16.16
N PRO A 89 -6.98 0.41 -15.33
CA PRO A 89 -7.60 1.53 -14.62
C PRO A 89 -6.82 1.96 -13.35
N LEU A 90 -5.78 1.24 -12.94
CA LEU A 90 -5.03 1.53 -11.72
C LEU A 90 -4.09 2.72 -11.94
N THR A 91 -4.36 3.84 -11.28
CA THR A 91 -3.41 4.96 -11.22
C THR A 91 -2.42 4.77 -10.08
N TRP A 92 -1.15 4.53 -10.41
CA TRP A 92 -0.07 4.43 -9.43
C TRP A 92 0.18 5.77 -8.74
N ARG A 93 0.31 5.72 -7.40
CA ARG A 93 0.70 6.83 -6.52
C ARG A 93 2.11 6.67 -5.98
N LEU A 94 2.73 5.53 -6.24
CA LEU A 94 4.13 5.26 -5.95
C LEU A 94 4.97 5.60 -7.18
N THR A 95 6.11 6.24 -6.95
CA THR A 95 7.13 6.47 -7.97
C THR A 95 7.87 5.17 -8.30
N PRO A 96 8.55 5.07 -9.47
CA PRO A 96 9.43 3.92 -9.77
C PRO A 96 10.43 3.60 -8.66
N THR A 97 10.98 4.62 -8.01
CA THR A 97 11.93 4.48 -6.90
C THR A 97 11.27 3.84 -5.69
N GLU A 98 10.08 4.32 -5.30
CA GLU A 98 9.31 3.76 -4.20
C GLU A 98 8.93 2.30 -4.48
N VAL A 99 8.47 1.98 -5.70
CA VAL A 99 8.17 0.58 -6.08
C VAL A 99 9.36 -0.33 -5.85
N ARG A 100 10.57 0.08 -6.27
CA ARG A 100 11.79 -0.70 -6.03
C ARG A 100 12.11 -0.83 -4.54
N GLN A 101 11.90 0.21 -3.76
CA GLN A 101 12.08 0.17 -2.30
C GLN A 101 11.12 -0.83 -1.65
N ILE A 102 9.84 -0.85 -2.06
CA ILE A 102 8.85 -1.79 -1.52
C ILE A 102 9.14 -3.23 -1.96
N LEU A 103 9.53 -3.45 -3.22
CA LEU A 103 9.99 -4.76 -3.69
C LEU A 103 11.18 -5.27 -2.85
N ALA A 104 12.10 -4.39 -2.47
CA ALA A 104 13.26 -4.74 -1.66
C ALA A 104 12.93 -5.10 -0.20
N LEU A 105 11.70 -4.85 0.27
CA LEU A 105 11.25 -5.31 1.59
C LEU A 105 10.99 -6.82 1.62
N ARG A 106 10.86 -7.48 0.46
CA ARG A 106 10.68 -8.93 0.34
C ARG A 106 12.03 -9.64 0.38
N ILE A 107 12.30 -10.41 1.43
CA ILE A 107 13.58 -11.12 1.63
C ILE A 107 13.90 -12.14 0.53
N ASP A 108 12.87 -12.66 -0.09
CA ASP A 108 12.94 -13.66 -1.14
C ASP A 108 13.09 -13.06 -2.54
N PHE A 109 13.03 -11.73 -2.67
CA PHE A 109 13.27 -11.02 -3.91
C PHE A 109 14.72 -10.57 -4.04
N ARG A 110 15.39 -10.98 -5.12
CA ARG A 110 16.79 -10.64 -5.35
C ARG A 110 16.91 -9.18 -5.80
N ASN A 111 17.80 -8.43 -5.16
CA ASN A 111 18.07 -7.03 -5.51
C ASN A 111 18.51 -6.82 -6.97
N GLU A 112 19.18 -7.80 -7.58
CA GLU A 112 19.58 -7.74 -8.99
C GLU A 112 18.36 -7.72 -9.93
N ASP A 113 17.37 -8.56 -9.65
CA ASP A 113 16.14 -8.64 -10.45
C ASP A 113 15.35 -7.33 -10.34
N ILE A 114 15.28 -6.76 -9.13
CA ILE A 114 14.61 -5.47 -8.88
C ILE A 114 15.29 -4.34 -9.66
N LYS A 115 16.62 -4.32 -9.71
CA LYS A 115 17.39 -3.30 -10.46
C LYS A 115 17.20 -3.40 -11.97
N ARG A 116 16.96 -4.61 -12.50
CA ARG A 116 16.76 -4.86 -13.94
C ARG A 116 15.37 -4.44 -14.46
N LEU A 117 14.40 -4.18 -13.56
CA LEU A 117 13.07 -3.73 -13.96
C LEU A 117 13.13 -2.39 -14.70
N LYS A 118 12.34 -2.26 -15.76
CA LYS A 118 12.15 -1.02 -16.54
C LYS A 118 10.78 -0.41 -16.18
N LEU A 119 10.74 0.23 -15.00
CA LEU A 119 9.60 0.97 -14.48
C LEU A 119 9.59 2.40 -15.01
#